data_AF-A0A9I9CWJ8-F1
#
_entry.id   AF-A0A9I9CWJ8-F1
#
_cell.length_a   1.000
_cell.length_b   1.000
_cell.length_c   1.000
_cell.angle_alpha   90.00
_cell.angle_beta   90.00
_cell.angle_gamma   90.00
#
_symmetry.space_group_name_H-M   'P 1'
#
loop_
_entity.id
_entity.type
_entity.pdbx_description
1 polymer ?
#
loop_
_entity_poly.entity_id
_entity_poly.type
_entity_poly.pdbx_seq_one_letter_code
_entity_poly.pdbx_strand_id
1 'polypeptide(L)'
;MKGCDTGKHEFERKRNRPERYDRNFAEEPLKAIKKIDKVIAIRESRHIAWRMRGKKAKGLEEDLKEDRSLTLPKIKVKVVPSQGEHNQPMEE
;
A
#
# COMPACT_ATOMS: atom_id res chain seq x y z
N MET A 1 16.51 -12.89 -1.06
CA MET A 1 15.31 -13.75 -1.23
C MET A 1 15.46 -14.47 -2.55
N LYS A 2 15.67 -15.79 -2.54
CA LYS A 2 15.67 -16.58 -3.77
C LYS A 2 14.30 -16.38 -4.42
N GLY A 3 14.28 -15.95 -5.68
CA GLY A 3 13.06 -15.95 -6.49
C GLY A 3 12.57 -17.38 -6.52
N CYS A 4 11.58 -17.69 -5.70
CA CYS A 4 10.94 -18.99 -5.74
C CYS A 4 10.10 -18.97 -7.02
N ASP A 5 10.70 -19.36 -8.14
CA ASP A 5 9.98 -19.70 -9.36
C ASP A 5 9.06 -20.86 -9.02
N THR A 6 7.88 -20.52 -8.50
CA THR A 6 6.82 -21.49 -8.30
C THR A 6 6.45 -21.93 -9.70
N GLY A 7 6.74 -23.17 -10.10
CA GLY A 7 6.58 -23.76 -11.45
C GLY A 7 5.16 -23.75 -12.03
N LYS A 8 4.47 -22.62 -11.95
CA LYS A 8 3.11 -22.34 -12.38
C LYS A 8 3.10 -21.97 -13.86
N HIS A 9 4.04 -21.14 -14.31
CA HIS A 9 4.22 -20.77 -15.72
C HIS A 9 4.64 -21.94 -16.61
N GLU A 10 5.11 -23.04 -16.02
CA GLU A 10 5.50 -24.23 -16.77
C GLU A 10 4.33 -24.91 -17.48
N PHE A 11 3.09 -24.67 -17.01
CA PHE A 11 1.87 -25.18 -17.62
C PHE A 11 1.39 -24.37 -18.83
N GLU A 12 1.87 -23.14 -19.03
CA GLU A 12 1.47 -22.25 -20.15
C GLU A 12 2.31 -22.45 -21.42
N ARG A 13 3.17 -23.49 -21.46
CA ARG A 13 4.05 -23.76 -22.61
C ARG A 13 3.27 -24.28 -23.83
N LYS A 14 3.66 -23.84 -25.03
CA LYS A 14 3.13 -24.35 -26.30
C LYS A 14 3.54 -25.81 -26.52
N ARG A 15 2.58 -26.74 -26.59
CA ARG A 15 2.84 -28.15 -26.96
C ARG A 15 2.94 -28.27 -28.49
N ASN A 16 4.13 -28.63 -28.98
CA ASN A 16 4.39 -28.80 -30.43
C ASN A 16 4.04 -30.20 -30.96
N ARG A 17 3.60 -31.12 -30.09
CA ARG A 17 3.17 -32.48 -30.46
C ARG A 17 1.74 -32.69 -29.98
N PRO A 18 0.79 -32.95 -30.89
CA PRO A 18 -0.58 -33.27 -30.47
C PRO A 18 -0.63 -34.65 -29.83
N GLU A 19 -1.38 -34.76 -28.74
CA GLU A 19 -1.76 -36.04 -28.13
C GLU A 19 -3.08 -36.52 -28.76
N ARG A 20 -3.29 -37.84 -28.81
CA ARG A 20 -4.55 -38.41 -29.30
C ARG A 20 -5.70 -38.05 -28.35
N TYR A 21 -6.89 -37.82 -28.91
CA TYR A 21 -8.08 -37.50 -28.11
C TYR A 21 -8.51 -38.71 -27.27
N ASP A 22 -8.46 -38.54 -25.96
CA ASP A 22 -9.07 -39.41 -24.97
C ASP A 22 -10.01 -38.53 -24.13
N ARG A 23 -11.27 -38.94 -24.02
CA ARG A 23 -12.32 -38.16 -23.35
C ARG A 23 -12.03 -37.99 -21.86
N ASN A 24 -11.46 -39.01 -21.22
CA ASN A 24 -11.05 -38.93 -19.81
C ASN A 24 -9.87 -37.97 -19.63
N PHE A 25 -8.92 -38.02 -20.58
CA PHE A 25 -7.78 -37.11 -20.65
C PHE A 25 -8.18 -35.66 -20.93
N ALA A 26 -9.37 -35.39 -21.50
CA ALA A 26 -9.84 -34.04 -21.78
C ALA A 26 -10.53 -33.36 -20.56
N GLU A 27 -11.11 -34.12 -19.64
CA GLU A 27 -11.84 -33.57 -18.49
C GLU A 27 -10.94 -33.22 -17.29
N GLU A 28 -9.91 -34.02 -17.03
CA GLU A 28 -8.92 -33.80 -15.98
C GLU A 28 -8.15 -32.47 -16.11
N PRO A 29 -7.62 -32.08 -17.30
CA PRO A 29 -6.92 -30.82 -17.45
C PRO A 29 -7.83 -29.61 -17.24
N LEU A 30 -9.11 -29.68 -17.63
CA LEU A 30 -10.07 -28.59 -17.39
C LEU A 30 -10.28 -28.36 -15.88
N LYS A 31 -10.32 -29.43 -15.09
CA LYS A 31 -10.38 -29.34 -13.62
C LYS A 31 -9.06 -28.83 -13.04
N ALA A 32 -7.92 -29.24 -13.61
CA ALA A 32 -6.59 -28.82 -13.17
C ALA A 32 -6.32 -27.33 -13.44
N ILE A 33 -6.68 -26.81 -14.61
CA ILE A 33 -6.54 -25.38 -14.98
C ILE A 33 -7.23 -24.50 -13.93
N LYS A 34 -8.51 -24.80 -13.62
CA LYS A 34 -9.27 -24.06 -12.59
C LYS A 34 -8.60 -24.08 -11.21
N LYS A 35 -7.93 -25.17 -10.85
CA LYS A 35 -7.19 -25.28 -9.57
C LYS A 35 -5.90 -24.47 -9.62
N ILE A 36 -5.19 -24.49 -10.73
CA ILE A 36 -3.96 -23.72 -10.94
C ILE A 36 -4.24 -22.22 -10.80
N ASP A 37 -5.30 -21.71 -11.43
CA ASP A 37 -5.71 -20.29 -11.35
C ASP A 37 -5.94 -19.83 -9.90
N LYS A 38 -6.71 -20.61 -9.12
CA LYS A 38 -6.94 -20.33 -7.69
C LYS A 38 -5.64 -20.28 -6.90
N VAL A 39 -4.74 -21.21 -7.17
CA VAL A 39 -3.45 -21.30 -6.49
C VAL A 39 -2.49 -20.19 -6.94
N ILE A 40 -2.62 -19.65 -8.16
CA ILE A 40 -1.92 -18.43 -8.60
C ILE A 40 -2.40 -17.25 -7.78
N ALA A 41 -3.72 -16.96 -7.79
CA ALA A 41 -4.29 -15.81 -7.10
C ALA A 41 -3.96 -15.78 -5.59
N ILE A 42 -4.02 -16.93 -4.91
CA ILE A 42 -3.67 -17.03 -3.48
C ILE A 42 -2.18 -16.75 -3.25
N ARG A 43 -1.27 -17.25 -4.11
CA ARG A 43 0.17 -17.04 -3.92
C ARG A 43 0.58 -15.60 -4.24
N GLU A 44 -0.02 -15.00 -5.27
CA GLU A 44 0.25 -13.60 -5.65
C GLU A 44 -0.24 -12.62 -4.58
N SER A 45 -1.48 -12.76 -4.13
CA SER A 45 -2.04 -11.94 -3.05
C SER A 45 -1.22 -12.06 -1.77
N ARG A 46 -0.81 -13.28 -1.39
CA ARG A 46 0.12 -13.49 -0.27
C ARG A 46 1.45 -12.79 -0.52
N HIS A 47 2.07 -12.95 -1.69
CA HIS A 47 3.35 -12.30 -2.00
C HIS A 47 3.25 -10.77 -1.90
N ILE A 48 2.19 -10.17 -2.44
CA ILE A 48 1.93 -8.73 -2.35
C ILE A 48 1.75 -8.31 -0.89
N ALA A 49 0.93 -9.02 -0.11
CA ALA A 49 0.72 -8.73 1.31
C ALA A 49 2.03 -8.78 2.12
N TRP A 50 2.87 -9.79 1.85
CA TRP A 50 4.20 -9.90 2.47
C TRP A 50 5.14 -8.75 2.08
N ARG A 51 5.11 -8.29 0.81
CA ARG A 51 5.89 -7.11 0.37
C ARG A 51 5.38 -5.80 0.96
N MET A 52 4.08 -5.68 1.23
CA MET A 52 3.48 -4.48 1.82
C MET A 52 3.55 -4.45 3.36
N ARG A 53 3.96 -5.55 3.99
CA ARG A 53 4.09 -5.66 5.44
C ARG A 53 5.08 -4.62 5.98
N GLY A 54 4.68 -3.89 7.01
CA GLY A 54 5.51 -2.88 7.68
C GLY A 54 5.56 -1.50 7.01
N LYS A 55 5.08 -1.35 5.76
CA LYS A 55 5.04 -0.04 5.10
C LYS A 55 4.14 0.97 5.84
N LYS A 56 3.00 0.51 6.39
CA LYS A 56 2.10 1.36 7.17
C LYS A 56 2.75 1.93 8.43
N ALA A 57 3.57 1.13 9.12
CA ALA A 57 4.30 1.59 10.30
C ALA A 57 5.38 2.62 9.94
N LYS A 58 6.07 2.42 8.82
CA LYS A 58 7.04 3.39 8.29
C LYS A 58 6.38 4.71 7.87
N GLY A 59 5.26 4.64 7.16
CA GLY A 59 4.50 5.84 6.79
C GLY A 59 4.05 6.62 8.04
N LEU A 60 3.53 5.93 9.05
CA LEU A 60 3.15 6.59 10.32
C LEU A 60 4.35 7.20 11.06
N GLU A 61 5.52 6.56 11.03
CA GLU A 61 6.75 7.14 11.60
C GLU A 61 7.22 8.38 10.82
N GLU A 62 7.10 8.35 9.49
CA GLU A 62 7.38 9.48 8.60
C GLU A 62 6.40 10.64 8.86
N ASP A 63 5.09 10.37 8.94
CA ASP A 63 4.04 11.37 9.25
C ASP A 63 4.31 12.05 10.61
N LEU A 64 4.58 11.26 11.66
CA LEU A 64 4.91 11.79 13.00
C LEU A 64 6.20 12.62 13.01
N LYS A 65 7.15 12.32 12.12
CA LYS A 65 8.40 13.05 11.99
C LYS A 65 8.21 14.35 11.22
N GLU A 66 7.37 14.35 10.18
CA GLU A 66 6.95 15.54 9.44
C GLU A 66 6.19 16.51 10.36
N ASP A 67 5.25 16.02 11.19
CA ASP A 67 4.55 16.83 12.19
C ASP A 67 5.49 17.47 13.21
N ARG A 68 6.55 16.76 13.63
CA ARG A 68 7.58 17.32 14.53
C ARG A 68 8.40 18.43 13.86
N SER A 69 8.53 18.41 12.54
CA SER A 69 9.24 19.43 11.76
C SER A 69 8.39 20.68 11.48
N LEU A 70 7.06 20.59 11.62
CA LEU A 70 6.10 21.70 11.49
C LEU A 70 5.97 22.53 12.77
N THR A 71 7.05 22.71 13.54
CA THR A 71 7.10 23.78 14.53
C THR A 71 7.11 25.11 13.78
N LEU A 72 5.92 25.67 13.55
CA LEU A 72 5.73 27.03 13.03
C LEU A 72 6.72 27.95 13.76
N PRO A 73 7.56 28.72 13.06
CA PRO A 73 8.43 29.68 13.73
C PRO A 73 7.50 30.62 14.51
N LYS A 74 7.77 30.76 15.82
CA LYS A 74 7.06 31.72 16.67
C LYS A 74 7.38 33.12 16.12
N ILE A 75 6.59 33.58 15.16
CA ILE A 75 6.65 34.94 14.65
C ILE A 75 6.25 35.81 15.84
N LYS A 76 7.25 36.42 16.48
CA LYS A 76 7.05 37.46 17.50
C LYS A 76 6.51 38.69 16.78
N VAL A 77 5.20 38.72 16.55
CA VAL A 77 4.52 39.93 16.09
C VAL A 77 4.68 40.97 17.18
N LYS A 78 5.44 42.03 16.88
CA LYS A 78 5.48 43.22 17.73
C LYS A 78 4.16 43.95 17.53
N VAL A 79 3.14 43.59 18.30
CA VAL A 79 1.95 44.43 18.44
C VAL A 79 2.39 45.68 19.18
N VAL A 80 2.41 46.81 18.48
CA VAL A 80 2.58 48.13 19.11
C VAL A 80 1.31 48.38 19.93
N PRO A 81 1.39 48.57 21.26
CA PRO A 81 0.21 48.96 22.03
C PRO A 81 -0.19 50.37 21.62
N SER A 82 -1.43 50.54 21.16
CA SER A 82 -2.05 51.85 20.98
C SER A 82 -2.06 52.57 22.32
N GLN A 83 -1.46 53.76 22.35
CA GLN A 83 -1.39 54.63 23.52
C GLN A 83 -2.81 54.87 24.07
N GLY A 84 -2.95 54.73 25.39
CA GLY A 84 -4.24 54.78 26.07
C GLY A 84 -4.92 56.14 25.96
N GLU A 85 -6.23 56.10 25.72
CA GLU A 85 -7.11 57.25 25.94
C GLU A 85 -7.43 57.33 27.43
N HIS A 86 -6.89 58.37 28.07
CA HIS A 86 -7.13 58.69 29.46
C HIS A 86 -8.50 59.37 29.58
N ASN A 87 -9.56 58.59 29.83
CA ASN A 87 -10.88 59.15 30.08
C ASN A 87 -10.89 59.84 31.45
N GLN A 88 -11.00 61.16 31.47
CA GLN A 88 -11.23 61.92 32.70
C GLN A 88 -12.70 61.78 33.14
N PRO A 89 -12.97 61.67 34.46
CA PRO A 89 -14.34 61.61 34.96
C PRO A 89 -14.98 63.01 34.88
N MET A 90 -16.21 63.08 34.35
CA MET A 90 -17.03 64.29 34.41
C MET A 90 -17.85 64.23 35.70
N GLU A 91 -17.59 65.13 36.65
CA GLU A 91 -18.48 65.40 37.79
C GLU A 91 -19.60 66.34 37.34
N GLU A 92 -20.86 65.90 37.45
CA GLU A 92 -21.99 66.62 38.11
C GLU A 92 -23.21 65.69 38.23
#